data_AF-A0A0A6X2E9-F1
#
_entry.id   AF-A0A0A6X2E9-F1
#
_cell.length_a   1.000
_cell.length_b   1.000
_cell.length_c   1.000
_cell.angle_alpha   90.00
_cell.angle_beta   90.00
_cell.angle_gamma   90.00
#
_symmetry.space_group_name_H-M   'P 1'
#
loop_
_entity.id
_entity.type
_entity.pdbx_description
1 polymer ?
#
loop_
_entity_poly.entity_id
_entity_poly.type
_entity_poly.pdbx_seq_one_letter_code
_entity_poly.pdbx_strand_id
1 'polypeptide(L)'
;MAAVAAGARAKGGLVIGIRPGDSAAGACPDLSATIVTNMGEARNAVIVASADAVISIGGSWGTLSEVALAMRRGDIPVVALGGWHVVAADGTPVGGIHHAGTPEEAVDRALA
;
A
#
# COMPACT_ATOMS: atom_id res chain seq x y z
N MET A 1 3.56 -7.42 3.63
CA MET A 1 4.68 -6.47 3.88
C MET A 1 6.05 -7.14 3.93
N ALA A 2 6.33 -8.08 4.84
CA ALA A 2 7.67 -8.71 4.92
C ALA A 2 8.17 -9.31 3.57
N ALA A 3 7.30 -10.03 2.85
CA ALA A 3 7.64 -10.58 1.53
C ALA A 3 7.98 -9.50 0.48
N VAL A 4 7.30 -8.35 0.52
CA VAL A 4 7.57 -7.21 -0.37
C VAL A 4 8.93 -6.61 -0.04
N ALA A 5 9.23 -6.42 1.26
CA ALA A 5 10.53 -5.92 1.71
C ALA A 5 11.67 -6.85 1.26
N ALA A 6 11.56 -8.15 1.53
CA ALA A 6 12.55 -9.14 1.12
C ALA A 6 12.78 -9.13 -0.41
N GLY A 7 11.71 -9.12 -1.20
CA GLY A 7 11.80 -9.09 -2.66
C GLY A 7 12.49 -7.84 -3.20
N ALA A 8 12.11 -6.66 -2.70
CA ALA A 8 12.72 -5.39 -3.08
C ALA A 8 14.20 -5.31 -2.68
N ARG A 9 14.54 -5.74 -1.45
CA ARG A 9 15.93 -5.79 -0.99
C ARG A 9 16.81 -6.76 -1.75
N ALA A 10 16.28 -7.91 -2.14
CA ALA A 10 17.00 -8.89 -2.96
C ALA A 10 17.41 -8.33 -4.33
N LYS A 11 16.79 -7.23 -4.78
CA LYS A 11 17.14 -6.49 -5.99
C LYS A 11 17.86 -5.15 -5.71
N GLY A 12 18.32 -4.93 -4.48
CA GLY A 12 19.02 -3.70 -4.08
C GLY A 12 18.12 -2.48 -3.90
N GLY A 13 16.80 -2.65 -3.87
CA GLY A 13 15.85 -1.56 -3.67
C GLY A 13 15.90 -0.97 -2.25
N LEU A 14 15.53 0.30 -2.13
CA LEU A 14 15.33 0.97 -0.84
C LEU A 14 13.94 0.61 -0.29
N VAL A 15 13.87 0.14 0.95
CA VAL A 15 12.60 -0.23 1.60
C VAL A 15 12.46 0.53 2.92
N ILE A 16 11.45 1.39 3.00
CA ILE A 16 11.15 2.17 4.20
C ILE A 16 9.93 1.57 4.90
N GLY A 17 10.08 1.17 6.17
CA GLY A 17 8.96 0.69 6.97
C GLY A 17 8.41 1.79 7.88
N ILE A 18 7.11 2.07 7.79
CA ILE A 18 6.42 3.05 8.63
C ILE A 18 5.60 2.30 9.69
N ARG A 19 5.97 2.47 10.97
CA ARG A 19 5.40 1.68 12.07
C ARG A 19 4.36 2.46 12.87
N PRO A 20 3.30 1.79 13.38
CA PRO A 20 2.33 2.41 14.28
C PRO A 20 2.85 2.87 15.62
N GLY A 21 3.75 2.08 16.21
CA GLY A 21 4.22 2.28 17.57
C GLY A 21 5.41 3.24 17.62
N ASP A 22 5.97 3.35 18.81
CA ASP A 22 7.15 4.14 19.15
C ASP A 22 8.47 3.37 19.06
N SER A 23 8.41 2.05 18.84
CA SER A 23 9.57 1.17 18.82
C SER A 23 9.79 0.49 17.47
N ALA A 24 11.07 0.32 17.12
CA ALA A 24 11.51 -0.48 15.98
C ALA A 24 11.59 -1.99 16.29
N ALA A 25 11.35 -2.42 17.54
CA ALA A 25 11.43 -3.82 17.94
C ALA A 25 10.48 -4.71 17.11
N GLY A 26 11.01 -5.79 16.54
CA GLY A 26 10.26 -6.68 15.63
C GLY A 26 10.05 -6.12 14.22
N ALA A 27 10.80 -5.09 13.82
CA ALA A 27 10.80 -4.60 12.45
C ALA A 27 11.32 -5.69 11.51
N CYS A 28 10.82 -5.72 10.28
CA CYS A 28 11.32 -6.63 9.26
C CYS A 28 12.82 -6.36 9.03
N PRO A 29 13.69 -7.38 9.05
CA PRO A 29 15.14 -7.20 8.89
C PRO A 29 15.52 -6.68 7.49
N ASP A 30 14.63 -6.86 6.52
CA ASP A 30 14.79 -6.37 5.15
C ASP A 30 14.42 -4.88 5.00
N LEU A 31 14.09 -4.15 6.07
CA LEU A 31 13.94 -2.70 5.94
C LEU A 31 15.30 -2.00 5.81
N SER A 32 15.40 -1.04 4.89
CA SER A 32 16.55 -0.16 4.77
C SER A 32 16.55 0.92 5.86
N ALA A 33 15.37 1.40 6.21
CA ALA A 33 15.16 2.27 7.36
C ALA A 33 13.75 2.06 7.95
N THR A 34 13.60 2.39 9.22
CA THR A 34 12.32 2.31 9.94
C THR A 34 11.96 3.67 10.48
N ILE A 35 10.74 4.11 10.21
CA ILE A 35 10.12 5.30 10.79
C ILE A 35 9.15 4.82 11.87
N VAL A 36 9.38 5.21 13.12
CA VAL A 36 8.45 5.00 14.23
C VAL A 36 7.58 6.24 14.37
N THR A 37 6.26 6.06 14.45
CA THR A 37 5.32 7.21 14.40
C THR A 37 4.55 7.42 15.69
N ASN A 38 4.33 6.36 16.49
CA ASN A 38 3.39 6.36 17.61
C ASN A 38 1.97 6.87 17.25
N MET A 39 1.55 6.69 15.99
CA MET A 39 0.28 7.18 15.46
C MET A 39 -0.82 6.09 15.41
N GLY A 40 -0.52 4.85 15.79
CA GLY A 40 -1.46 3.74 15.56
C GLY A 40 -1.85 3.67 14.08
N GLU A 41 -3.13 3.45 13.78
CA GLU A 41 -3.64 3.37 12.39
C GLU A 41 -3.55 4.68 11.61
N ALA A 42 -3.47 5.84 12.28
CA ALA A 42 -3.34 7.12 11.60
C ALA A 42 -2.03 7.22 10.76
N ARG A 43 -1.04 6.36 11.02
CA ARG A 43 0.19 6.27 10.22
C ARG A 43 -0.07 5.91 8.74
N ASN A 44 -1.24 5.34 8.42
CA ASN A 44 -1.64 5.00 7.05
C ASN A 44 -1.73 6.26 6.17
N ALA A 45 -2.13 7.40 6.74
CA ALA A 45 -2.14 8.68 6.03
C ALA A 45 -0.73 9.14 5.63
N VAL A 46 0.28 8.87 6.47
CA VAL A 46 1.69 9.17 6.15
C VAL A 46 2.18 8.29 4.99
N ILE A 47 1.84 6.99 5.01
CA ILE A 47 2.17 6.06 3.93
C ILE A 47 1.60 6.57 2.59
N VAL A 48 0.30 6.86 2.55
CA VAL A 48 -0.39 7.29 1.33
C VAL A 48 0.05 8.69 0.86
N ALA A 49 0.28 9.63 1.78
CA ALA A 49 0.74 10.97 1.42
C ALA A 49 2.19 10.99 0.89
N SER A 50 2.98 9.97 1.20
CA SER A 50 4.38 9.84 0.76
C SER A 50 4.54 9.01 -0.52
N ALA A 51 3.45 8.48 -1.08
CA ALA A 51 3.49 7.57 -2.23
C ALA A 51 3.24 8.30 -3.55
N ASP A 52 3.94 7.91 -4.62
CA ASP A 52 3.60 8.36 -5.98
C ASP A 52 2.56 7.44 -6.65
N ALA A 53 2.41 6.22 -6.15
CA ALA A 53 1.38 5.25 -6.53
C ALA A 53 1.15 4.25 -5.39
N VAL A 54 -0.02 3.61 -5.34
CA VAL A 54 -0.36 2.60 -4.33
C VAL A 54 -0.74 1.28 -5.00
N ILE A 55 -0.05 0.19 -4.64
CA ILE A 55 -0.43 -1.17 -5.00
C ILE A 55 -0.95 -1.90 -3.74
N SER A 56 -2.24 -2.15 -3.70
CA SER A 56 -2.90 -2.96 -2.67
C SER A 56 -2.81 -4.44 -3.04
N ILE A 57 -2.35 -5.27 -2.10
CA ILE A 57 -2.22 -6.72 -2.29
C ILE A 57 -3.05 -7.45 -1.23
N GLY A 58 -4.00 -8.29 -1.68
CA GLY A 58 -4.88 -9.05 -0.80
C GLY A 58 -5.95 -8.19 -0.10
N GLY A 59 -6.57 -8.74 0.96
CA GLY A 59 -7.73 -8.12 1.62
C GLY A 59 -7.60 -8.07 3.14
N SER A 60 -7.41 -6.87 3.70
CA SER A 60 -7.58 -6.58 5.13
C SER A 60 -8.23 -5.21 5.32
N TRP A 61 -8.79 -4.95 6.51
CA TRP A 61 -9.38 -3.64 6.83
C TRP A 61 -8.33 -2.51 6.81
N GLY A 62 -7.11 -2.77 7.27
CA GLY A 62 -6.02 -1.80 7.18
C GLY A 62 -5.70 -1.45 5.73
N THR A 63 -5.60 -2.47 4.87
CA THR A 63 -5.40 -2.30 3.43
C THR A 63 -6.53 -1.49 2.78
N LEU A 64 -7.79 -1.76 3.13
CA LEU A 64 -8.92 -0.99 2.61
C LEU A 64 -8.86 0.49 3.05
N SER A 65 -8.39 0.76 4.26
CA SER A 65 -8.23 2.13 4.76
C SER A 65 -7.17 2.92 3.97
N GLU A 66 -6.06 2.29 3.59
CA GLU A 66 -5.03 2.89 2.74
C GLU A 66 -5.57 3.15 1.33
N VAL A 67 -6.33 2.21 0.76
CA VAL A 67 -7.01 2.40 -0.53
C VAL A 67 -7.97 3.58 -0.47
N ALA A 68 -8.81 3.67 0.57
CA ALA A 68 -9.74 4.78 0.73
C ALA A 68 -9.04 6.14 0.87
N LEU A 69 -7.92 6.21 1.61
CA LEU A 69 -7.09 7.40 1.73
C LEU A 69 -6.46 7.79 0.38
N ALA A 70 -5.96 6.82 -0.40
CA ALA A 70 -5.36 7.08 -1.71
C ALA A 70 -6.40 7.57 -2.71
N MET A 71 -7.58 6.96 -2.72
CA MET A 71 -8.72 7.41 -3.53
C MET A 71 -9.21 8.81 -3.14
N ARG A 72 -9.15 9.17 -1.85
CA ARG A 72 -9.46 10.53 -1.38
C ARG A 72 -8.41 11.55 -1.86
N ARG A 73 -7.14 11.14 -1.92
CA ARG A 73 -6.02 11.97 -2.41
C ARG A 73 -6.20 12.32 -3.88
N GLY A 74 -6.56 11.32 -4.70
CA GLY A 74 -7.13 11.52 -6.04
C GLY A 74 -6.16 11.95 -7.14
N ASP A 75 -4.87 12.06 -6.85
CA ASP A 75 -3.80 12.50 -7.77
C ASP A 75 -2.74 11.42 -8.05
N ILE A 76 -2.92 10.20 -7.52
CA ILE A 76 -1.99 9.08 -7.71
C ILE A 76 -2.70 7.82 -8.21
N PRO A 77 -2.03 6.95 -8.99
CA PRO A 77 -2.56 5.65 -9.36
C PRO A 77 -2.81 4.76 -8.14
N VAL A 78 -3.98 4.10 -8.13
CA VAL A 78 -4.33 3.09 -7.12
C VAL A 78 -4.63 1.78 -7.83
N VAL A 79 -3.85 0.75 -7.52
CA VAL A 79 -3.93 -0.56 -8.18
C VAL A 79 -4.20 -1.65 -7.14
N ALA A 80 -5.17 -2.52 -7.40
CA ALA A 80 -5.47 -3.70 -6.60
C ALA A 80 -4.98 -4.97 -7.33
N LEU A 81 -4.00 -5.66 -6.72
CA LEU A 81 -3.51 -6.97 -7.13
C LEU A 81 -4.14 -8.04 -6.22
N GLY A 82 -5.28 -8.55 -6.67
CA GLY A 82 -6.16 -9.37 -5.84
C GLY A 82 -6.73 -8.60 -4.63
N GLY A 83 -7.74 -9.17 -3.98
CA GLY A 83 -8.34 -8.59 -2.77
C GLY A 83 -9.61 -7.80 -3.03
N TRP A 84 -9.65 -6.55 -2.53
CA TRP A 84 -10.89 -5.78 -2.45
C TRP A 84 -11.44 -5.36 -3.82
N HIS A 85 -12.73 -5.63 -4.01
CA HIS A 85 -13.57 -4.96 -5.02
C HIS A 85 -14.58 -4.10 -4.28
N VAL A 86 -14.44 -2.78 -4.39
CA VAL A 86 -15.34 -1.83 -3.72
C VAL A 86 -16.48 -1.51 -4.68
N VAL A 87 -17.70 -1.81 -4.25
CA VAL A 87 -18.93 -1.54 -5.01
C VAL A 87 -19.85 -0.62 -4.24
N ALA A 88 -20.62 0.20 -4.95
CA ALA A 88 -21.74 0.93 -4.39
C ALA A 88 -22.88 -0.02 -4.00
N ALA A 89 -23.91 0.52 -3.33
CA ALA A 89 -25.04 -0.28 -2.84
C ALA A 89 -25.83 -0.98 -3.95
N ASP A 90 -25.77 -0.46 -5.18
CA ASP A 90 -26.38 -1.03 -6.39
C ASP A 90 -25.49 -2.06 -7.10
N GLY A 91 -24.31 -2.36 -6.55
CA GLY A 91 -23.33 -3.27 -7.13
C GLY A 91 -22.41 -2.63 -8.17
N THR A 92 -22.56 -1.34 -8.48
CA THR A 92 -21.68 -0.64 -9.42
C THR A 92 -20.28 -0.50 -8.83
N PRO A 93 -19.20 -0.86 -9.55
CA PRO A 93 -17.83 -0.66 -9.07
C PRO A 93 -17.55 0.81 -8.77
N VAL A 94 -16.94 1.07 -7.62
CA VAL A 94 -16.41 2.40 -7.30
C VAL A 94 -15.20 2.66 -8.20
N GLY A 95 -15.26 3.73 -8.99
CA GLY A 95 -14.24 4.05 -9.97
C GLY A 95 -12.88 4.47 -9.38
N GLY A 96 -11.86 4.46 -10.23
CA GLY A 96 -10.52 4.96 -9.96
C GLY A 96 -9.54 3.94 -9.34
N ILE A 97 -10.03 2.79 -8.85
CA ILE A 97 -9.16 1.65 -8.53
C ILE A 97 -8.93 0.84 -9.80
N HIS A 98 -7.69 0.72 -10.23
CA HIS A 98 -7.30 -0.19 -11.30
C HIS A 98 -7.13 -1.60 -10.75
N HIS A 99 -7.64 -2.62 -11.45
CA HIS A 99 -7.44 -4.01 -11.05
C HIS A 99 -6.41 -4.66 -11.97
N ALA A 100 -5.49 -5.42 -11.36
CA ALA A 100 -4.45 -6.17 -12.05
C ALA A 100 -4.54 -7.66 -11.72
N GLY A 101 -4.31 -8.51 -12.73
CA GLY A 101 -4.27 -9.96 -12.60
C GLY A 101 -2.88 -10.52 -12.27
N THR A 102 -1.82 -9.74 -12.54
CA THR A 102 -0.43 -10.15 -12.27
C THR A 102 0.40 -9.03 -11.61
N PRO A 103 1.50 -9.37 -10.93
CA PRO A 103 2.43 -8.36 -10.39
C PRO A 103 2.97 -7.40 -11.45
N GLU A 104 3.28 -7.89 -12.65
CA GLU A 104 3.80 -7.08 -13.76
C GLU A 104 2.77 -6.05 -14.21
N GLU A 105 1.52 -6.48 -14.43
CA GLU A 105 0.42 -5.58 -14.78
C GLU A 105 0.18 -4.54 -13.68
N ALA A 106 0.33 -4.93 -12.41
CA ALA A 106 0.15 -4.01 -11.30
C ALA A 106 1.21 -2.88 -11.30
N VAL A 107 2.47 -3.22 -11.63
CA VAL A 107 3.56 -2.26 -11.75
C VAL A 107 3.37 -1.37 -12.97
N ASP A 108 3.05 -1.94 -14.13
CA ASP A 108 2.83 -1.17 -15.36
C ASP A 108 1.74 -0.10 -15.18
N ARG A 109 0.63 -0.45 -14.50
CA ARG A 109 -0.45 0.48 -14.18
C ARG A 109 -0.05 1.54 -13.14
N ALA A 110 0.85 1.22 -12.23
CA ALA A 110 1.32 2.15 -11.19
C ALA A 110 2.31 3.18 -11.72
N LEU A 111 2.98 2.91 -12.84
CA LEU A 111 3.98 3.78 -13.47
C LEU A 111 3.46 4.56 -14.69
N ALA A 112 2.20 4.36 -15.07
CA ALA A 112 1.57 4.94 -16.25
C ALA A 112 1.19 6.42 -16.10
#